data_AF-A0A069SEB7-F1
#
_entry.id   AF-A0A069SEB7-F1
#
_cell.length_a   1.000
_cell.length_b   1.000
_cell.length_c   1.000
_cell.angle_alpha   90.00
_cell.angle_beta   90.00
_cell.angle_gamma   90.00
#
_symmetry.space_group_name_H-M   'P 1'
#
loop_
_entity.id
_entity.type
_entity.pdbx_description
1 polymer ?
#
loop_
_entity_poly.entity_id
_entity_poly.type
_entity_poly.pdbx_seq_one_letter_code
_entity_poly.pdbx_strand_id
1 'polypeptide(L)'
;MEYAKNGQLESAAAMLYKADSADVWNEPIQLDNNELHQVAKMMESFPVLSYKIDYIKFYTPVKNEVKCTIVMQKGESGTPIATSSWYFKLMNYLGGWRLCMMN
;
A
#
# COMPACT_ATOMS: atom_id res chain seq x y z
N MET A 1 -1.66 -6.48 -2.77
CA MET A 1 -0.34 -6.84 -3.35
C MET A 1 -0.44 -7.84 -4.50
N GLU A 2 -1.49 -8.67 -4.60
CA GLU A 2 -1.58 -9.68 -5.67
C GLU A 2 -1.62 -9.08 -7.09
N TYR A 3 -2.39 -8.00 -7.32
CA TYR A 3 -2.37 -7.29 -8.61
C TYR A 3 -0.96 -6.81 -9.00
N ALA A 4 -0.22 -6.21 -8.05
CA ALA A 4 1.13 -5.73 -8.29
C ALA A 4 2.10 -6.88 -8.61
N LYS A 5 1.98 -8.02 -7.90
CA LYS A 5 2.75 -9.24 -8.16
C LYS A 5 2.47 -9.82 -9.56
N ASN A 6 1.25 -9.67 -10.06
CA ASN A 6 0.85 -10.11 -11.40
C ASN A 6 1.13 -9.06 -12.49
N GLY A 7 1.84 -7.97 -12.19
CA GLY A 7 2.14 -6.89 -13.14
C GLY A 7 0.93 -5.99 -13.48
N GLN A 8 -0.20 -6.15 -12.79
CA GLN A 8 -1.41 -5.35 -12.99
C GLN A 8 -1.34 -4.06 -12.17
N LEU A 9 -0.37 -3.19 -12.49
CA LEU A 9 0.02 -2.05 -11.66
C LEU A 9 -1.08 -0.98 -11.56
N GLU A 10 -1.80 -0.70 -12.65
CA GLU A 10 -2.94 0.24 -12.61
C GLU A 10 -4.06 -0.29 -11.70
N SER A 11 -4.38 -1.58 -11.79
CA SER A 11 -5.35 -2.21 -10.89
C SER A 11 -4.86 -2.19 -9.45
N ALA A 12 -3.56 -2.39 -9.20
CA ALA A 12 -2.99 -2.30 -7.86
C ALA A 12 -3.06 -0.88 -7.29
N ALA A 13 -2.76 0.14 -8.11
CA ALA A 13 -2.88 1.55 -7.73
C ALA A 13 -4.34 1.94 -7.44
N ALA A 14 -5.29 1.47 -8.25
CA ALA A 14 -6.72 1.73 -8.08
C ALA A 14 -7.33 1.12 -6.80
N MET A 15 -6.64 0.17 -6.15
CA MET A 15 -7.04 -0.35 -4.84
C MET A 15 -6.68 0.59 -3.68
N LEU A 16 -5.83 1.59 -3.92
CA LEU A 16 -5.29 2.49 -2.91
C LEU A 16 -6.07 3.80 -2.85
N TYR A 17 -6.06 4.38 -1.66
CA TYR A 17 -6.70 5.65 -1.34
C TYR A 17 -5.64 6.61 -0.79
N LYS A 18 -5.98 7.89 -0.74
CA LYS A 18 -5.26 8.88 0.06
C LYS A 18 -6.12 9.30 1.25
N ALA A 19 -5.49 9.66 2.35
CA ALA A 19 -6.18 10.29 3.47
C ALA A 19 -6.40 11.77 3.15
N ASP A 20 -7.62 12.27 3.34
CA ASP A 20 -7.88 13.71 3.32
C ASP A 20 -7.27 14.37 4.55
N SER A 21 -6.14 15.06 4.37
CA SER A 21 -5.46 15.73 5.47
C SER A 21 -6.18 17.00 5.95
N ALA A 22 -7.13 17.52 5.18
CA ALA A 22 -7.98 18.65 5.59
C ALA A 22 -9.14 18.20 6.49
N ASP A 23 -9.46 16.91 6.51
CA ASP A 23 -10.52 16.33 7.33
C ASP A 23 -9.96 15.72 8.63
N VAL A 24 -10.63 15.99 9.76
CA VAL A 24 -10.19 15.52 11.09
C VAL A 24 -10.22 13.99 11.18
N TRP A 25 -11.09 13.35 10.41
CA TRP A 25 -11.24 11.90 10.36
C TRP A 25 -10.37 11.23 9.29
N ASN A 26 -9.58 12.00 8.53
CA ASN A 26 -8.75 11.52 7.42
C ASN A 26 -9.57 10.69 6.43
N GLU A 27 -10.73 11.20 5.99
CA GLU A 27 -11.60 10.50 5.04
C GLU A 27 -10.80 9.89 3.87
N PRO A 28 -10.98 8.60 3.55
CA PRO A 28 -10.26 7.99 2.44
C PRO A 28 -10.83 8.46 1.10
N ILE A 29 -10.06 9.23 0.35
CA ILE A 29 -10.40 9.71 -1.00
C ILE A 29 -9.72 8.83 -2.04
N GLN A 30 -10.42 8.54 -3.13
CA GLN A 30 -9.80 7.87 -4.28
C GLN A 30 -8.67 8.73 -4.86
N LEU A 31 -7.64 8.06 -5.35
CA LEU A 31 -6.58 8.73 -6.09
C LEU A 31 -7.16 9.30 -7.40
N ASP A 32 -6.75 10.52 -7.76
CA ASP A 32 -7.07 11.07 -9.08
C ASP A 32 -6.20 10.41 -10.17
N ASN A 33 -6.48 10.69 -11.44
CA ASN A 33 -5.77 10.06 -12.56
C ASN A 33 -4.24 10.30 -12.54
N ASN A 34 -3.80 11.48 -12.08
CA ASN A 34 -2.39 11.79 -12.00
C ASN A 34 -1.74 11.03 -10.85
N GLU A 35 -2.38 10.98 -9.69
CA GLU A 35 -1.93 10.21 -8.53
C GLU A 35 -1.90 8.69 -8.83
N LEU A 36 -2.93 8.16 -9.49
CA LEU A 36 -2.98 6.77 -9.94
C LEU A 36 -1.77 6.44 -10.83
N HIS A 37 -1.49 7.29 -11.81
CA HIS A 37 -0.36 7.11 -12.70
C HIS A 37 0.98 7.18 -11.95
N GLN A 38 1.14 8.12 -11.02
CA GLN A 38 2.33 8.25 -10.19
C GLN A 38 2.55 7.02 -9.30
N VAL A 39 1.49 6.52 -8.67
CA VAL A 39 1.55 5.32 -7.84
C VAL A 39 1.88 4.09 -8.70
N ALA A 40 1.21 3.90 -9.83
CA ALA A 40 1.51 2.79 -10.74
C ALA A 40 2.98 2.81 -11.19
N LYS A 41 3.48 4.00 -11.58
CA LYS A 41 4.89 4.20 -11.94
C LYS A 41 5.86 3.97 -10.79
N MET A 42 5.49 4.35 -9.56
CA MET A 42 6.26 4.00 -8.37
C MET A 42 6.34 2.48 -8.23
N MET A 43 5.21 1.76 -8.38
CA MET A 43 5.18 0.29 -8.28
C MET A 43 6.06 -0.42 -9.32
N GLU A 44 6.26 0.17 -10.52
CA GLU A 44 7.21 -0.35 -11.52
C GLU A 44 8.64 -0.47 -10.97
N SER A 45 9.02 0.43 -10.06
CA SER A 45 10.34 0.44 -9.42
C SER A 45 10.48 -0.59 -8.30
N PHE A 46 9.38 -1.23 -7.89
CA PHE A 46 9.34 -2.23 -6.80
C PHE A 46 8.67 -3.52 -7.30
N PRO A 47 9.34 -4.32 -8.14
CA PRO A 47 8.78 -5.58 -8.63
C PRO A 47 8.45 -6.51 -7.46
N VAL A 48 7.18 -6.90 -7.33
CA VAL A 48 6.74 -7.69 -6.17
C VAL A 48 6.92 -9.18 -6.47
N LEU A 49 7.95 -9.81 -5.88
CA LEU A 49 8.11 -11.26 -5.93
C LEU A 49 7.26 -11.95 -4.85
N SER A 50 7.33 -11.42 -3.64
CA SER A 50 6.52 -11.85 -2.50
C SER A 50 6.38 -10.70 -1.51
N TYR A 51 5.44 -10.80 -0.57
CA TYR A 51 5.22 -9.78 0.45
C TYR A 51 4.92 -10.43 1.80
N LYS A 52 5.17 -9.70 2.87
CA LYS A 52 4.83 -10.08 4.24
C LYS A 52 4.20 -8.90 4.95
N ILE A 53 3.03 -9.10 5.54
CA ILE A 53 2.51 -8.15 6.53
C ILE A 53 3.36 -8.33 7.79
N ASP A 54 4.11 -7.30 8.17
CA ASP A 54 4.97 -7.34 9.35
C ASP A 54 4.15 -7.17 10.62
N TYR A 55 3.27 -6.18 10.63
CA TYR A 55 2.34 -5.95 11.71
C TYR A 55 1.16 -5.11 11.25
N ILE A 56 0.11 -5.16 12.07
CA ILE A 56 -1.02 -4.25 12.04
C ILE A 56 -1.14 -3.67 13.45
N LYS A 57 -1.02 -2.35 13.59
CA LYS A 57 -1.23 -1.63 14.84
C LYS A 57 -2.49 -0.81 14.72
N PHE A 58 -3.42 -1.00 15.64
CA PHE A 58 -4.68 -0.27 15.68
C PHE A 58 -4.87 0.35 17.06
N TYR A 59 -4.78 1.67 17.17
CA TYR A 59 -5.00 2.40 18.42
C TYR A 59 -6.35 3.14 18.38
N THR A 60 -6.59 3.89 17.30
CA THR A 60 -7.87 4.57 17.04
C THR A 60 -8.15 4.55 15.53
N PRO A 61 -9.37 4.90 15.07
CA PRO A 61 -9.68 4.97 13.65
C PRO A 61 -8.70 5.82 12.84
N VAL A 62 -8.19 6.93 13.40
CA VAL A 62 -7.22 7.82 12.73
C VAL A 62 -5.75 7.50 13.07
N LYS A 63 -5.51 6.72 14.12
CA LYS A 63 -4.19 6.28 14.60
C LYS A 63 -4.07 4.76 14.45
N ASN A 64 -3.79 4.35 13.23
CA ASN A 64 -3.52 2.96 12.87
C ASN A 64 -2.40 2.92 11.83
N GLU A 65 -1.76 1.77 11.72
CA GLU A 65 -0.64 1.55 10.80
C GLU A 65 -0.57 0.07 10.41
N VAL A 66 -0.44 -0.20 9.11
CA VAL A 66 -0.10 -1.50 8.56
C VAL A 66 1.28 -1.38 7.94
N LYS A 67 2.23 -2.20 8.40
CA LYS A 67 3.54 -2.33 7.76
C LYS A 67 3.57 -3.59 6.91
N CYS A 68 3.99 -3.44 5.66
CA CYS A 68 4.20 -4.53 4.72
C CYS A 68 5.63 -4.48 4.17
N THR A 69 6.37 -5.57 4.28
CA THR A 69 7.63 -5.73 3.57
C THR A 69 7.38 -6.38 2.21
N ILE A 70 7.80 -5.70 1.15
CA ILE A 70 7.86 -6.21 -0.21
C ILE A 70 9.25 -6.81 -0.43
N VAL A 71 9.29 -8.04 -0.92
CA VAL A 71 10.51 -8.71 -1.38
C VAL A 71 10.58 -8.55 -2.88
N MET A 72 11.62 -7.88 -3.35
CA MET A 72 11.86 -7.64 -4.77
C MET A 72 12.81 -8.67 -5.37
N GLN A 73 13.76 -9.16 -4.57
CA GLN A 73 14.73 -10.15 -5.02
C GLN A 73 15.09 -11.11 -3.88
N LYS A 74 15.31 -12.37 -4.24
CA LYS A 74 15.85 -13.42 -3.36
C LYS A 74 17.19 -13.90 -3.91
N GLY A 75 18.14 -14.19 -3.03
CA GLY A 75 19.38 -14.87 -3.39
C GLY A 75 19.15 -16.36 -3.66
N GLU A 76 20.22 -17.08 -4.00
CA GLU A 76 20.18 -18.51 -4.35
C GLU A 76 19.60 -19.39 -3.23
N SER A 77 19.82 -19.01 -1.97
CA SER A 77 19.28 -19.70 -0.79
C SER A 77 17.81 -19.38 -0.49
N GLY A 78 17.16 -18.53 -1.29
CA GLY A 78 15.80 -18.04 -1.06
C GLY A 78 15.70 -16.88 -0.06
N THR A 79 16.81 -16.48 0.56
CA THR A 79 16.85 -15.33 1.49
C THR A 79 16.57 -14.02 0.72
N PRO A 80 15.66 -13.16 1.21
CA PRO A 80 15.46 -11.83 0.63
C PRO A 80 16.75 -11.01 0.65
N ILE A 81 17.15 -10.47 -0.51
CA ILE A 81 18.34 -9.61 -0.64
C ILE A 81 18.00 -8.18 -1.06
N ALA A 82 16.81 -7.96 -1.63
CA ALA A 82 16.27 -6.63 -1.88
C ALA A 82 14.84 -6.58 -1.36
N THR A 83 14.59 -5.66 -0.41
CA THR A 83 13.27 -5.47 0.21
C THR A 83 12.93 -4.00 0.35
N SER A 84 11.64 -3.68 0.40
CA SER A 84 11.12 -2.34 0.67
C SER A 84 9.99 -2.42 1.69
N SER A 85 9.97 -1.50 2.65
CA SER A 85 8.89 -1.42 3.66
C SER A 85 7.89 -0.37 3.22
N TRP A 86 6.64 -0.78 3.06
CA TRP A 86 5.52 0.10 2.77
C TRP A 86 4.60 0.20 3.97
N TYR A 87 4.04 1.39 4.16
CA TYR A 87 3.20 1.72 5.30
C TYR A 87 1.86 2.22 4.81
N PHE A 88 0.80 1.79 5.48
CA PHE A 88 -0.57 2.13 5.12
C PHE A 88 -1.39 2.47 6.35
N LYS A 89 -2.43 3.30 6.16
CA LYS A 89 -3.58 3.36 7.07
C LYS A 89 -4.66 2.41 6.58
N LEU A 90 -5.23 1.65 7.50
CA LEU A 90 -6.44 0.87 7.33
C LEU A 90 -7.64 1.66 7.86
N MET A 91 -8.55 2.05 6.97
CA MET A 91 -9.70 2.90 7.29
C MET A 91 -11.01 2.14 7.03
N ASN A 92 -11.91 2.09 8.01
CA ASN A 92 -13.28 1.64 7.77
C ASN A 92 -14.14 2.87 7.47
N TYR A 93 -14.65 2.96 6.24
CA TYR A 93 -15.43 4.09 5.76
C TYR A 93 -16.71 3.58 5.10
N LEU A 94 -17.87 4.06 5.59
CA LEU A 94 -19.21 3.64 5.14
C LEU A 94 -19.39 2.11 5.10
N GLY A 95 -18.82 1.39 6.08
CA GLY A 95 -18.88 -0.07 6.18
C GLY A 95 -17.89 -0.82 5.27
N GLY A 96 -17.08 -0.12 4.47
CA GLY A 96 -16.05 -0.70 3.63
C GLY A 96 -14.64 -0.45 4.16
N TRP A 97 -13.76 -1.43 4.05
CA TRP A 97 -12.34 -1.25 4.35
C TRP A 97 -11.61 -0.60 3.16
N ARG A 98 -10.75 0.36 3.48
CA ARG A 98 -9.92 1.12 2.53
C ARG A 98 -8.48 1.14 3.03
N LEU A 99 -7.55 1.08 2.09
CA LEU A 99 -6.12 1.10 2.38
C LEU A 99 -5.53 2.39 1.83
N CYS A 100 -5.12 3.29 2.72
CA CYS A 100 -4.50 4.55 2.34
C CYS A 100 -2.98 4.44 2.40
N MET A 101 -2.29 4.92 1.38
CA MET A 101 -0.82 5.07 1.42
C MET A 101 -0.44 6.11 2.48
N MET A 102 0.63 5.83 3.23
CA MET A 102 1.28 6.84 4.06
C MET A 102 2.46 7.44 3.27
N ASN A 103 2.49 8.78 3.16
CA ASN A 103 3.64 9.52 2.64
C ASN A 103 4.76 9.62 3.68
#